data_AF-A0A349AWC9-F1
#
_entry.id   AF-A0A349AWC9-F1
#
_cell.length_a   1.000
_cell.length_b   1.000
_cell.length_c   1.000
_cell.angle_alpha   90.00
_cell.angle_beta   90.00
_cell.angle_gamma   90.00
#
_symmetry.space_group_name_H-M   'P 1'
#
loop_
_entity.id
_entity.type
_entity.pdbx_description
1 polymer ?
#
loop_
_entity_poly.entity_id
_entity_poly.type
_entity_poly.pdbx_seq_one_letter_code
_entity_poly.pdbx_strand_id
1 'polypeptide(L)'
;MTTTLNTTPDNNETKIDTEERIKIRDIEMIDVIVMVGSALSAFALSYFFFQILLPVSGALGFFVCWYVFFNIISTVAVWELRGAIKAKDHLARMFIWTGGLAAVIPLILVVAYVIGKGYHSLRPQFFTQDQKFVGALSDSTEGGGSHAIVGTLQQVGIASLISVPLGITTAVYLNEVKGRLTRPLRMIIDAMSAVPSIVAGLFIYAAWILALGNQQTGFAGALALAVLFLPTVTRTSEVVLRLV
;
A
#
# COMPACT_ATOMS: atom_id res chain seq x y z
N MET A 1 70.38 -22.41 42.62
CA MET A 1 69.36 -22.81 41.63
C MET A 1 69.28 -21.70 40.59
N THR A 2 70.16 -21.67 39.58
CA THR A 2 69.97 -22.25 38.22
C THR A 2 68.67 -21.76 37.54
N THR A 3 68.78 -20.84 36.57
CA THR A 3 68.80 -21.10 35.10
C THR A 3 67.40 -21.52 34.60
N THR A 4 66.69 -20.75 33.76
CA THR A 4 66.69 -20.78 32.27
C THR A 4 65.97 -19.54 31.70
N LEU A 5 66.53 -18.78 30.74
CA LEU A 5 66.39 -18.92 29.26
C LEU A 5 64.91 -18.94 28.80
N ASN A 6 64.38 -17.86 28.22
CA ASN A 6 64.49 -17.42 26.82
C ASN A 6 63.75 -18.31 25.80
N THR A 7 63.11 -17.63 24.85
CA THR A 7 62.54 -18.04 23.55
C THR A 7 61.27 -18.90 23.52
N THR A 8 60.17 -18.29 23.07
CA THR A 8 59.53 -18.61 21.78
C THR A 8 58.52 -17.51 21.42
N PRO A 9 58.55 -16.94 20.20
CA PRO A 9 57.47 -16.11 19.70
C PRO A 9 56.37 -17.07 19.24
N ASP A 10 55.22 -17.08 19.94
CA ASP A 10 54.08 -17.85 19.44
C ASP A 10 53.32 -17.01 18.41
N ASN A 11 53.53 -17.46 17.18
CA ASN A 11 52.96 -16.98 15.95
C ASN A 11 51.43 -17.13 16.02
N ASN A 12 50.75 -16.04 16.35
CA ASN A 12 49.36 -15.89 15.96
C ASN A 12 49.22 -14.71 14.97
N GLU A 13 50.08 -14.74 13.96
CA GLU A 13 49.74 -14.24 12.63
C GLU A 13 48.64 -15.15 12.07
N THR A 14 47.39 -14.92 12.45
CA THR A 14 46.27 -15.29 11.60
C THR A 14 45.05 -14.45 11.91
N LYS A 15 44.61 -13.75 10.86
CA LYS A 15 43.30 -13.12 10.70
C LYS A 15 43.03 -11.90 11.56
N ILE A 16 43.58 -10.79 11.10
CA ILE A 16 42.70 -9.67 10.81
C ILE A 16 42.89 -9.39 9.33
N ASP A 17 42.13 -10.14 8.50
CA ASP A 17 41.79 -9.64 7.17
C ASP A 17 41.31 -8.22 7.42
N THR A 18 42.09 -7.26 6.93
CA THR A 18 41.67 -5.88 6.92
C THR A 18 40.41 -5.89 6.07
N GLU A 19 39.24 -5.96 6.71
CA GLU A 19 37.99 -5.62 6.05
C GLU A 19 38.23 -4.22 5.52
N GLU A 20 38.58 -4.16 4.24
CA GLU A 20 38.63 -2.95 3.46
C GLU A 20 37.23 -2.38 3.60
N ARG A 21 37.07 -1.44 4.55
CA ARG A 21 35.78 -0.82 4.84
C ARG A 21 35.30 -0.22 3.53
N ILE A 22 34.38 -0.92 2.87
CA ILE A 22 33.78 -0.48 1.64
C ILE A 22 33.12 0.85 1.98
N LYS A 23 33.75 1.92 1.50
CA LYS A 23 33.35 3.30 1.78
C LYS A 23 31.95 3.48 1.19
N ILE A 24 30.93 3.49 2.03
CA ILE A 24 29.55 3.62 1.60
C ILE A 24 29.30 5.07 1.22
N ARG A 25 29.21 5.26 -0.11
CA ARG A 25 28.31 6.20 -0.80
C ARG A 25 28.76 7.67 -0.85
N ASP A 26 29.51 7.97 -1.92
CA ASP A 26 29.30 9.21 -2.67
C ASP A 26 28.62 8.83 -3.99
N ILE A 27 27.53 9.51 -4.35
CA ILE A 27 26.96 9.40 -5.69
C ILE A 27 27.98 10.06 -6.61
N GLU A 28 28.89 9.27 -7.19
CA GLU A 28 29.88 9.80 -8.12
C GLU A 28 29.16 10.35 -9.35
N MET A 29 29.59 11.50 -9.85
CA MET A 29 29.03 12.14 -11.06
C MET A 29 29.03 11.18 -12.26
N ILE A 30 29.93 10.19 -12.25
CA ILE A 30 30.00 9.07 -13.19
C ILE A 30 28.75 8.18 -13.14
N ASP A 31 28.17 7.90 -11.97
CA ASP A 31 26.95 7.08 -11.86
C ASP A 31 25.73 7.83 -12.43
N VAL A 32 25.69 9.16 -12.26
CA VAL A 32 24.66 10.01 -12.87
C VAL A 32 24.82 10.06 -14.40
N ILE A 33 26.04 10.17 -14.91
CA ILE A 33 26.33 10.17 -16.35
C ILE A 33 26.01 8.81 -16.98
N VAL A 34 26.33 7.70 -16.34
CA VAL A 34 25.97 6.35 -16.81
C VAL A 34 24.45 6.14 -16.77
N MET A 35 23.75 6.65 -15.74
CA MET A 35 22.30 6.57 -15.65
C MET A 35 21.60 7.42 -16.73
N VAL A 36 22.10 8.63 -17.00
CA VAL A 36 21.54 9.49 -18.06
C VAL A 36 21.89 8.96 -19.46
N GLY A 37 23.11 8.47 -19.66
CA GLY A 37 23.57 7.89 -20.92
C GLY A 37 22.85 6.60 -21.27
N SER A 38 22.61 5.72 -20.29
CA SER A 38 21.80 4.51 -20.47
C SER A 38 20.32 4.82 -20.72
N ALA A 39 19.76 5.87 -20.11
CA ALA A 39 18.39 6.31 -20.36
C ALA A 39 18.19 6.78 -21.81
N LEU A 40 19.13 7.58 -22.33
CA LEU A 40 19.14 8.06 -23.71
C LEU A 40 19.37 6.91 -24.71
N SER A 41 20.31 6.01 -24.42
CA SER A 41 20.62 4.86 -25.28
C SER A 41 19.45 3.88 -25.35
N ALA A 42 18.79 3.62 -24.21
CA ALA A 42 17.60 2.77 -24.15
C ALA A 42 16.41 3.41 -24.88
N PHE A 43 16.27 4.74 -24.84
CA PHE A 43 15.22 5.46 -25.56
C PHE A 43 15.43 5.33 -27.08
N ALA A 44 16.66 5.51 -27.56
CA ALA A 44 17.01 5.34 -28.97
C ALA A 44 16.82 3.89 -29.45
N LEU A 45 17.22 2.90 -28.64
CA LEU A 45 17.08 1.48 -28.97
C LEU A 45 15.61 1.04 -28.97
N SER A 46 14.82 1.50 -28.00
CA SER A 46 13.38 1.24 -27.94
C SER A 46 12.65 1.86 -29.12
N TYR A 47 13.00 3.10 -29.50
CA TYR A 47 12.46 3.77 -30.69
C TYR A 47 12.78 3.02 -31.98
N PHE A 48 14.02 2.53 -32.12
CA PHE A 48 14.44 1.72 -33.26
C PHE A 48 13.71 0.36 -33.35
N PHE A 49 13.52 -0.32 -32.22
CA PHE A 49 12.83 -1.61 -32.16
C PHE A 49 11.33 -1.48 -32.48
N PHE A 50 10.71 -0.37 -32.08
CA PHE A 50 9.29 -0.07 -32.36
C PHE A 50 9.03 0.21 -33.84
N GLN A 51 10.03 0.71 -34.57
CA GLN A 51 9.96 0.94 -36.01
C GLN A 51 10.12 -0.34 -36.83
N ILE A 52 10.73 -1.41 -36.27
CA ILE A 52 11.18 -2.56 -37.07
C ILE A 52 10.49 -3.91 -36.76
N LEU A 53 10.00 -4.19 -35.54
CA LEU A 53 9.70 -5.59 -35.15
C LEU A 53 8.33 -5.92 -34.53
N LEU A 54 7.59 -4.99 -33.92
CA LEU A 54 6.29 -5.29 -33.29
C LEU A 54 5.18 -4.35 -33.79
N PRO A 55 4.15 -4.83 -34.52
CA PRO A 55 2.98 -4.03 -34.87
C PRO A 55 2.04 -3.88 -33.65
N VAL A 56 2.57 -3.48 -32.51
CA VAL A 56 1.78 -3.15 -31.31
C VAL A 56 1.67 -1.64 -31.27
N SER A 57 0.65 -1.09 -31.93
CA SER A 57 0.31 0.34 -31.85
C SER A 57 -0.28 0.68 -30.48
N GLY A 58 0.57 0.79 -29.46
CA GLY A 58 0.16 1.17 -28.12
C GLY A 58 1.29 1.82 -27.32
N ALA A 59 1.06 3.03 -26.81
CA ALA A 59 2.03 3.78 -26.00
C ALA A 59 2.54 2.97 -24.79
N LEU A 60 1.68 2.13 -24.19
CA LEU A 60 2.04 1.24 -23.08
C LEU A 60 3.13 0.21 -23.45
N GLY A 61 3.08 -0.36 -24.65
CA GLY A 61 4.09 -1.33 -25.11
C GLY A 61 5.47 -0.68 -25.25
N PHE A 62 5.51 0.57 -25.74
CA PHE A 62 6.75 1.34 -25.85
C PHE A 62 7.39 1.62 -24.48
N PHE A 63 6.60 2.03 -23.48
CA PHE A 63 7.13 2.30 -22.14
C PHE A 63 7.66 1.06 -21.43
N VAL A 64 7.02 -0.10 -21.61
CA VAL A 64 7.48 -1.37 -21.02
C VAL A 64 8.79 -1.80 -21.66
N CYS A 65 8.89 -1.78 -23.00
CA CYS A 65 10.13 -2.14 -23.69
C CYS A 65 11.27 -1.19 -23.34
N TRP A 66 11.02 0.12 -23.32
CA TRP A 66 12.01 1.13 -22.94
C TRP A 66 12.56 0.88 -21.53
N TYR A 67 11.68 0.60 -20.58
CA TYR A 67 12.05 0.32 -19.20
C TYR A 67 12.91 -0.95 -19.07
N VAL A 68 12.59 -2.01 -19.82
CA VAL A 68 13.37 -3.26 -19.83
C VAL A 68 14.76 -3.03 -20.43
N PHE A 69 14.86 -2.33 -21.57
CA PHE A 69 16.15 -2.04 -22.19
C PHE A 69 17.02 -1.11 -21.33
N PHE A 70 16.41 -0.13 -20.65
CA PHE A 70 17.11 0.74 -19.70
C PHE A 70 17.77 -0.06 -18.57
N ASN A 71 17.04 -1.01 -17.97
CA ASN A 71 17.59 -1.85 -16.91
C ASN A 71 18.70 -2.80 -17.39
N ILE A 72 18.60 -3.33 -18.62
CA ILE A 72 19.64 -4.21 -19.18
C ILE A 72 20.92 -3.42 -19.43
N ILE A 73 20.83 -2.27 -20.11
CA ILE A 73 21.99 -1.44 -20.46
C ILE A 73 22.69 -0.89 -19.22
N SER A 74 21.94 -0.40 -18.23
CA SER A 74 22.52 0.13 -16.99
C SER A 74 23.24 -0.94 -16.17
N THR A 75 22.71 -2.17 -16.15
CA THR A 75 23.33 -3.29 -15.45
C THR A 75 24.60 -3.75 -16.13
N VAL A 76 24.58 -3.89 -17.46
CA VAL A 76 25.74 -4.32 -18.24
C VAL A 76 26.86 -3.27 -18.15
N ALA A 77 26.53 -1.98 -18.25
CA ALA A 77 27.50 -0.90 -18.10
C ALA A 77 28.16 -0.88 -16.71
N VAL A 78 27.39 -1.10 -15.64
CA VAL A 78 27.96 -1.16 -14.28
C VAL A 78 28.70 -2.46 -14.01
N TRP A 79 28.32 -3.55 -14.67
CA TRP A 79 29.04 -4.81 -14.62
C TRP A 79 30.44 -4.69 -15.22
N GLU A 80 30.56 -4.05 -16.38
CA GLU A 80 31.86 -3.81 -17.05
C GLU A 80 32.78 -2.86 -16.28
N LEU A 81 32.23 -1.84 -15.60
CA LEU A 81 33.03 -0.81 -14.93
C LEU A 81 33.38 -1.13 -13.47
N ARG A 82 32.52 -1.84 -12.74
CA ARG A 82 32.61 -1.97 -11.26
C ARG A 82 32.43 -3.39 -10.72
N GLY A 83 32.25 -4.39 -11.59
CA GLY A 83 32.15 -5.82 -11.22
C GLY A 83 30.77 -6.27 -10.73
N ALA A 84 30.60 -7.60 -10.56
CA ALA A 84 29.31 -8.26 -10.36
C ALA A 84 28.57 -7.89 -9.06
N ILE A 85 29.28 -7.55 -7.99
CA ILE A 85 28.67 -7.23 -6.69
C ILE A 85 27.99 -5.85 -6.74
N LYS A 86 28.64 -4.86 -7.35
CA LYS A 86 28.09 -3.49 -7.49
C LYS A 86 26.97 -3.42 -8.55
N ALA A 87 27.01 -4.26 -9.58
CA ALA A 87 25.93 -4.38 -10.56
C ALA A 87 24.62 -4.90 -9.94
N LYS A 88 24.71 -5.87 -9.03
CA LYS A 88 23.54 -6.40 -8.30
C LYS A 88 22.90 -5.36 -7.38
N ASP A 89 23.71 -4.56 -6.67
CA ASP A 89 23.21 -3.44 -5.84
C ASP A 89 22.52 -2.37 -6.71
N HIS A 90 23.09 -2.05 -7.87
CA HIS A 90 22.49 -1.08 -8.79
C HIS A 90 21.13 -1.55 -9.31
N LEU A 91 21.01 -2.81 -9.72
CA LEU A 91 19.74 -3.41 -10.14
C LEU A 91 18.69 -3.35 -9.03
N ALA A 92 19.05 -3.77 -7.82
CA ALA A 92 18.14 -3.72 -6.68
C ALA A 92 17.65 -2.28 -6.42
N ARG A 93 18.56 -1.31 -6.48
CA ARG A 93 18.23 0.11 -6.33
C ARG A 93 17.27 0.60 -7.42
N MET A 94 17.49 0.23 -8.68
CA MET A 94 16.61 0.61 -9.79
C MET A 94 15.19 0.07 -9.59
N PHE A 95 15.04 -1.22 -9.28
CA PHE A 95 13.73 -1.83 -9.02
C PHE A 95 13.00 -1.20 -7.82
N ILE A 96 13.73 -0.88 -6.75
CA ILE A 96 13.14 -0.23 -5.57
C ILE A 96 12.64 1.18 -5.92
N TRP A 97 13.45 1.98 -6.62
CA TRP A 97 13.08 3.34 -6.99
C TRP A 97 11.92 3.38 -7.98
N THR A 98 11.93 2.49 -8.97
CA THR A 98 10.89 2.45 -10.00
C THR A 98 9.58 1.88 -9.46
N GLY A 99 9.64 0.85 -8.61
CA GLY A 99 8.48 0.36 -7.86
C GLY A 99 7.90 1.42 -6.92
N GLY A 100 8.77 2.16 -6.22
CA GLY A 100 8.36 3.30 -5.39
C GLY A 100 7.67 4.39 -6.21
N LEU A 101 8.27 4.79 -7.34
CA LEU A 101 7.69 5.79 -8.24
C LEU A 101 6.36 5.31 -8.82
N ALA A 102 6.27 4.05 -9.23
CA ALA A 102 5.05 3.45 -9.79
C ALA A 102 3.90 3.39 -8.78
N ALA A 103 4.19 3.27 -7.48
CA ALA A 103 3.17 3.36 -6.43
C ALA A 103 2.77 4.81 -6.13
N VAL A 104 3.73 5.73 -6.10
CA VAL A 104 3.50 7.14 -5.70
C VAL A 104 2.87 7.97 -6.82
N ILE A 105 3.24 7.75 -8.08
CA ILE A 105 2.72 8.55 -9.21
C ILE A 105 1.19 8.46 -9.32
N PRO A 106 0.56 7.26 -9.37
CA PRO A 106 -0.90 7.15 -9.43
C PRO A 106 -1.58 7.78 -8.22
N LEU A 107 -0.99 7.65 -7.03
CA LEU A 107 -1.52 8.27 -5.82
C LEU A 107 -1.54 9.81 -5.95
N ILE A 108 -0.42 10.42 -6.38
CA ILE A 108 -0.35 11.87 -6.62
C ILE A 108 -1.32 12.29 -7.72
N LEU A 109 -1.43 11.53 -8.82
CA LEU A 109 -2.34 11.83 -9.91
C LEU A 109 -3.81 11.80 -9.46
N VAL A 110 -4.22 10.80 -8.69
CA VAL A 110 -5.58 10.71 -8.16
C VAL A 110 -5.86 11.89 -7.24
N VAL A 111 -4.95 12.22 -6.32
CA VAL A 111 -5.12 13.37 -5.41
C VAL A 111 -5.19 14.68 -6.19
N ALA A 112 -4.27 14.92 -7.13
CA ALA A 112 -4.24 16.13 -7.94
C ALA A 112 -5.48 16.25 -8.84
N TYR A 113 -5.94 15.14 -9.43
CA TYR A 113 -7.17 15.10 -10.23
C TYR A 113 -8.41 15.42 -9.40
N VAL A 114 -8.54 14.81 -8.21
CA VAL A 114 -9.65 15.06 -7.29
C VAL A 114 -9.66 16.51 -6.82
N ILE A 115 -8.50 17.09 -6.48
CA ILE A 115 -8.41 18.50 -6.08
C ILE A 115 -8.73 19.43 -7.26
N GLY A 116 -8.13 19.20 -8.43
CA GLY A 116 -8.34 20.04 -9.61
C GLY A 116 -9.81 20.08 -10.04
N LYS A 117 -10.50 18.93 -9.99
CA LYS A 117 -11.91 18.83 -10.33
C LYS A 117 -12.84 19.29 -9.19
N GLY A 118 -12.45 19.05 -7.93
CA GLY A 118 -13.27 19.32 -6.76
C GLY A 118 -13.20 20.75 -6.23
N TYR A 119 -12.09 21.49 -6.47
CA TYR A 119 -11.90 22.83 -5.89
C TYR A 119 -13.00 23.82 -6.26
N HIS A 120 -13.50 23.76 -7.50
CA HIS A 120 -14.57 24.67 -7.96
C HIS A 120 -15.91 24.45 -7.24
N SER A 121 -16.16 23.24 -6.75
CA SER A 121 -17.38 22.88 -5.99
C SER A 121 -17.25 23.15 -4.49
N LEU A 122 -16.08 23.50 -3.96
CA LEU A 122 -15.86 23.84 -2.54
C LEU A 122 -16.36 25.25 -2.21
N ARG A 123 -17.67 25.43 -2.24
CA ARG A 123 -18.37 26.65 -1.79
C ARG A 123 -19.13 26.36 -0.49
N PRO A 124 -19.44 27.36 0.35
CA PRO A 124 -20.25 27.13 1.56
C PRO A 124 -21.57 26.40 1.27
N GLN A 125 -22.16 26.68 0.09
CA GLN A 125 -23.33 26.02 -0.44
C GLN A 125 -23.24 24.48 -0.50
N PHE A 126 -22.03 23.94 -0.73
CA PHE A 126 -21.77 22.50 -0.82
C PHE A 126 -22.12 21.77 0.48
N PHE A 127 -21.92 22.42 1.64
CA PHE A 127 -22.17 21.82 2.95
C PHE A 127 -23.62 21.94 3.40
N THR A 128 -24.40 22.86 2.81
CA THR A 128 -25.77 23.15 3.23
C THR A 128 -26.83 22.64 2.25
N GLN A 129 -26.47 22.39 1.00
CA GLN A 129 -27.43 21.98 -0.04
C GLN A 129 -27.31 20.51 -0.42
N ASP A 130 -28.47 19.90 -0.65
CA ASP A 130 -28.58 18.54 -1.17
C ASP A 130 -28.66 18.52 -2.71
N GLN A 131 -28.40 17.35 -3.31
CA GLN A 131 -28.49 17.12 -4.76
C GLN A 131 -29.89 16.74 -5.25
N LYS A 132 -30.96 17.07 -4.50
CA LYS A 132 -32.33 16.61 -4.80
C LYS A 132 -32.85 17.04 -6.18
N PHE A 133 -32.38 18.18 -6.70
CA PHE A 133 -32.81 18.75 -8.00
C PHE A 133 -31.67 18.88 -9.01
N VAL A 134 -30.56 18.17 -8.79
CA VAL A 134 -29.38 18.19 -9.66
C VAL A 134 -29.49 17.03 -10.67
N GLY A 135 -29.54 17.36 -11.96
CA GLY A 135 -29.57 16.39 -13.05
C GLY A 135 -28.18 16.14 -13.64
N ALA A 136 -28.08 15.18 -14.55
CA ALA A 136 -26.81 14.85 -15.22
C ALA A 136 -26.23 16.00 -16.09
N LEU A 137 -27.04 16.99 -16.42
CA LEU A 137 -26.69 18.17 -17.23
C LEU A 137 -26.47 19.44 -16.39
N SER A 138 -26.70 19.36 -15.08
CA SER A 138 -26.50 20.48 -14.14
C SER A 138 -25.01 20.80 -14.02
N ASP A 139 -24.69 22.09 -13.86
CA ASP A 139 -23.31 22.49 -13.62
C ASP A 139 -22.81 21.91 -12.28
N SER A 140 -21.51 21.66 -12.20
CA SER A 140 -20.79 21.22 -11.00
C SER A 140 -20.89 22.18 -9.79
N THR A 141 -21.46 23.37 -10.02
CA THR A 141 -21.78 24.39 -9.01
C THR A 141 -23.19 24.23 -8.44
N GLU A 142 -24.08 23.47 -9.10
CA GLU A 142 -25.47 23.29 -8.68
C GLU A 142 -25.61 22.14 -7.68
N GLY A 143 -26.10 22.45 -6.47
CA GLY A 143 -26.30 21.51 -5.38
C GLY A 143 -25.11 21.37 -4.42
N GLY A 144 -25.11 20.30 -3.63
CA GLY A 144 -24.08 20.06 -2.61
C GLY A 144 -24.05 18.64 -2.05
N GLY A 145 -23.07 18.38 -1.19
CA GLY A 145 -22.76 17.07 -0.63
C GLY A 145 -23.41 16.78 0.73
N SER A 146 -24.34 17.61 1.22
CA SER A 146 -24.87 17.44 2.60
C SER A 146 -25.52 16.08 2.83
N HIS A 147 -26.33 15.57 1.91
CA HIS A 147 -26.92 14.23 1.99
C HIS A 147 -25.87 13.10 2.12
N ALA A 148 -24.71 13.22 1.46
CA ALA A 148 -23.63 12.24 1.57
C ALA A 148 -22.92 12.34 2.93
N ILE A 149 -22.71 13.56 3.44
CA ILE A 149 -22.13 13.79 4.77
C ILE A 149 -23.07 13.25 5.87
N VAL A 150 -24.35 13.62 5.82
CA VAL A 150 -25.36 13.15 6.77
C VAL A 150 -25.56 11.64 6.66
N GLY A 151 -25.61 11.11 5.44
CA GLY A 151 -25.75 9.67 5.19
C GLY A 151 -24.58 8.86 5.75
N THR A 152 -23.35 9.32 5.53
CA THR A 152 -22.15 8.66 6.08
C THR A 152 -22.11 8.74 7.60
N LEU A 153 -22.44 9.90 8.21
CA LEU A 153 -22.54 10.04 9.66
C LEU A 153 -23.60 9.11 10.25
N GLN A 154 -24.78 9.01 9.62
CA GLN A 154 -25.84 8.11 10.05
C GLN A 154 -25.39 6.64 9.96
N GLN A 155 -24.78 6.25 8.84
CA GLN A 155 -24.31 4.87 8.62
C GLN A 155 -23.22 4.46 9.59
N VAL A 156 -22.19 5.30 9.73
CA VAL A 156 -21.09 5.07 10.67
C VAL A 156 -21.59 5.13 12.11
N GLY A 157 -22.49 6.05 12.43
CA GLY A 157 -23.10 6.18 13.75
C GLY A 157 -23.86 4.92 14.16
N ILE A 158 -24.75 4.41 13.30
CA ILE A 158 -25.50 3.18 13.56
C ILE A 158 -24.55 1.97 13.65
N ALA A 159 -23.61 1.84 12.71
CA ALA A 159 -22.64 0.75 12.73
C ALA A 159 -21.80 0.75 14.01
N SER A 160 -21.36 1.92 14.46
CA SER A 160 -20.57 2.08 15.68
C SER A 160 -21.41 1.79 16.92
N LEU A 161 -22.65 2.29 16.98
CA LEU A 161 -23.55 2.06 18.10
C LEU A 161 -23.85 0.57 18.32
N ILE A 162 -23.84 -0.23 17.25
CA ILE A 162 -24.01 -1.70 17.33
C ILE A 162 -22.68 -2.39 17.62
N SER A 163 -21.65 -2.13 16.81
CA SER A 163 -20.41 -2.90 16.84
C SER A 163 -19.47 -2.55 17.99
N VAL A 164 -19.49 -1.31 18.49
CA VAL A 164 -18.65 -0.88 19.62
C VAL A 164 -19.01 -1.63 20.91
N PRO A 165 -20.26 -1.58 21.42
CA PRO A 165 -20.60 -2.27 22.65
C PRO A 165 -20.46 -3.79 22.51
N LEU A 166 -20.86 -4.38 21.37
CA LEU A 166 -20.70 -5.82 21.12
C LEU A 166 -19.23 -6.24 21.06
N GLY A 167 -18.39 -5.46 20.38
CA GLY A 167 -16.97 -5.76 20.23
C GLY A 167 -16.20 -5.63 21.55
N ILE A 168 -16.48 -4.59 22.34
CA ILE A 168 -15.89 -4.41 23.67
C ILE A 168 -16.34 -5.52 24.60
N THR A 169 -17.64 -5.84 24.65
CA THR A 169 -18.16 -6.93 25.51
C THR A 169 -17.52 -8.27 25.15
N THR A 170 -17.35 -8.54 23.85
CA THR A 170 -16.67 -9.74 23.37
C THR A 170 -15.21 -9.76 23.78
N ALA A 171 -14.49 -8.64 23.65
CA ALA A 171 -13.10 -8.53 24.08
C ALA A 171 -12.92 -8.73 25.59
N VAL A 172 -13.80 -8.15 26.41
CA VAL A 172 -13.83 -8.36 27.86
C VAL A 172 -14.06 -9.84 28.19
N TYR A 173 -15.03 -10.49 27.55
CA TYR A 173 -15.28 -11.92 27.74
C TYR A 173 -14.05 -12.77 27.38
N LEU A 174 -13.39 -12.46 26.27
CA LEU A 174 -12.22 -13.19 25.78
C LEU A 174 -10.97 -13.02 26.66
N ASN A 175 -10.85 -11.89 27.37
CA ASN A 175 -9.71 -11.60 28.23
C ASN A 175 -9.92 -12.11 29.67
N GLU A 176 -11.10 -11.84 30.24
CA GLU A 176 -11.37 -12.01 31.66
C GLU A 176 -11.87 -13.41 31.99
N VAL A 177 -12.86 -13.92 31.25
CA VAL A 177 -13.56 -15.16 31.63
C VAL A 177 -12.74 -16.40 31.29
N LYS A 178 -11.95 -16.34 30.21
CA LYS A 178 -11.12 -17.46 29.69
C LYS A 178 -11.87 -18.81 29.62
N GLY A 179 -13.19 -18.77 29.36
CA GLY A 179 -14.06 -19.95 29.35
C GLY A 179 -13.90 -20.83 28.11
N ARG A 180 -14.64 -21.95 28.05
CA ARG A 180 -14.62 -22.91 26.92
C ARG A 180 -15.02 -22.27 25.58
N LEU A 181 -15.80 -21.20 25.60
CA LEU A 181 -16.24 -20.46 24.40
C LEU A 181 -15.17 -19.50 23.84
N THR A 182 -14.10 -19.23 24.59
CA THR A 182 -13.03 -18.29 24.17
C THR A 182 -12.35 -18.73 22.88
N ARG A 183 -12.02 -20.03 22.77
CA ARG A 183 -11.33 -20.57 21.58
C ARG A 183 -12.19 -20.50 20.31
N PRO A 184 -13.44 -21.00 20.31
CA PRO A 184 -14.34 -20.84 19.16
C PRO A 184 -14.59 -19.39 18.78
N LEU A 185 -14.82 -18.50 19.76
CA LEU A 185 -15.08 -17.09 19.50
C LEU A 185 -13.88 -16.41 18.82
N ARG A 186 -12.65 -16.65 19.30
CA ARG A 186 -11.44 -16.15 18.63
C ARG A 186 -11.33 -16.66 17.20
N MET A 187 -11.57 -17.96 16.97
CA MET A 187 -11.56 -18.53 15.63
C MET A 187 -12.59 -17.84 14.71
N ILE A 188 -13.80 -17.55 15.21
CA ILE A 188 -14.83 -16.85 14.43
C ILE A 188 -14.38 -15.41 14.10
N ILE A 189 -13.83 -14.67 15.07
CA ILE A 189 -13.37 -13.29 14.86
C ILE A 189 -12.20 -13.24 13.88
N ASP A 190 -11.25 -14.17 13.99
CA ASP A 190 -10.12 -14.29 13.07
C ASP A 190 -10.61 -14.65 11.66
N ALA A 191 -11.59 -15.56 11.55
CA ALA A 191 -12.22 -15.90 10.28
C ALA A 191 -12.99 -14.71 9.67
N MET A 192 -13.75 -13.95 10.46
CA MET A 192 -14.43 -12.74 10.01
C MET A 192 -13.45 -11.68 9.49
N SER A 193 -12.28 -11.54 10.12
CA SER A 193 -11.23 -10.61 9.69
C SER A 193 -10.56 -11.03 8.38
N ALA A 194 -10.58 -12.33 8.05
CA ALA A 194 -10.01 -12.86 6.81
C ALA A 194 -10.93 -12.69 5.60
N VAL A 195 -12.23 -12.49 5.83
CA VAL A 195 -13.21 -12.33 4.75
C VAL A 195 -12.96 -10.99 4.03
N PRO A 196 -12.88 -10.97 2.69
CA PRO A 196 -12.76 -9.72 1.94
C PRO A 196 -13.92 -8.77 2.24
N SER A 197 -13.65 -7.47 2.33
CA SER A 197 -14.67 -6.48 2.72
C SER A 197 -15.88 -6.43 1.79
N ILE A 198 -15.67 -6.71 0.50
CA ILE A 198 -16.73 -6.83 -0.52
C ILE A 198 -17.74 -7.93 -0.18
N VAL A 199 -17.28 -9.05 0.39
CA VAL A 199 -18.14 -10.20 0.67
C VAL A 199 -19.12 -9.87 1.79
N ALA A 200 -18.70 -9.12 2.82
CA ALA A 200 -19.60 -8.66 3.87
C ALA A 200 -20.70 -7.73 3.33
N GLY A 201 -20.35 -6.84 2.39
CA GLY A 201 -21.33 -5.99 1.69
C GLY A 201 -22.33 -6.80 0.88
N LEU A 202 -21.84 -7.78 0.11
CA LEU A 202 -22.70 -8.64 -0.70
C LEU A 202 -23.57 -9.58 0.16
N PHE A 203 -23.08 -10.01 1.32
CA PHE A 203 -23.84 -10.79 2.28
C PHE A 203 -25.07 -10.02 2.76
N ILE A 204 -24.91 -8.76 3.18
CA ILE A 204 -26.04 -7.94 3.62
C ILE A 204 -26.96 -7.61 2.45
N TYR A 205 -26.43 -7.38 1.25
CA TYR A 205 -27.26 -7.22 0.07
C TYR A 205 -28.16 -8.45 -0.17
N ALA A 206 -27.59 -9.65 -0.15
CA ALA A 206 -28.35 -10.88 -0.34
C ALA A 206 -29.34 -11.15 0.82
N ALA A 207 -28.92 -10.98 2.07
CA ALA A 207 -29.74 -11.28 3.23
C ALA A 207 -30.86 -10.24 3.45
N TRP A 208 -30.55 -8.94 3.30
CA TRP A 208 -31.49 -7.86 3.59
C TRP A 208 -32.41 -7.55 2.42
N ILE A 209 -31.85 -7.46 1.21
CA ILE A 209 -32.63 -7.01 0.03
C ILE A 209 -33.25 -8.19 -0.68
N LEU A 210 -32.46 -9.21 -1.02
CA LEU A 210 -32.98 -10.34 -1.80
C LEU A 210 -33.82 -11.31 -0.97
N ALA A 211 -33.39 -11.64 0.25
CA ALA A 211 -34.11 -12.63 1.08
C ALA A 211 -35.29 -12.04 1.85
N LEU A 212 -35.14 -10.84 2.45
CA LEU A 212 -36.22 -10.19 3.22
C LEU A 212 -37.11 -9.27 2.36
N GLY A 213 -36.74 -9.00 1.10
CA GLY A 213 -37.50 -8.12 0.21
C GLY A 213 -37.46 -6.63 0.60
N ASN A 214 -36.54 -6.22 1.48
CA ASN A 214 -36.44 -4.84 1.91
C ASN A 214 -35.82 -3.96 0.83
N GLN A 215 -36.16 -2.67 0.85
CA GLN A 215 -35.58 -1.70 -0.08
C GLN A 215 -34.12 -1.36 0.24
N GLN A 216 -33.41 -0.86 -0.76
CA GLN A 216 -32.06 -0.31 -0.61
C GLN A 216 -32.13 0.96 0.23
N THR A 217 -31.66 0.86 1.47
CA THR A 217 -31.69 1.96 2.44
C THR A 217 -30.32 2.15 3.07
N GLY A 218 -30.06 3.35 3.60
CA GLY A 218 -28.84 3.64 4.35
C GLY A 218 -28.61 2.67 5.52
N PHE A 219 -29.70 2.16 6.13
CA PHE A 219 -29.65 1.18 7.20
C PHE A 219 -29.02 -0.15 6.77
N ALA A 220 -29.33 -0.64 5.57
CA ALA A 220 -28.67 -1.84 5.04
C ALA A 220 -27.15 -1.64 4.89
N GLY A 221 -26.73 -0.45 4.44
CA GLY A 221 -25.31 -0.08 4.41
C GLY A 221 -24.67 -0.02 5.81
N ALA A 222 -25.41 0.49 6.81
CA ALA A 222 -24.95 0.50 8.20
C ALA A 222 -24.76 -0.92 8.77
N LEU A 223 -25.64 -1.87 8.43
CA LEU A 223 -25.49 -3.27 8.82
C LEU A 223 -24.25 -3.92 8.19
N ALA A 224 -23.97 -3.62 6.91
CA ALA A 224 -22.76 -4.11 6.25
C ALA A 224 -21.49 -3.55 6.92
N LEU A 225 -21.49 -2.26 7.24
CA LEU A 225 -20.41 -1.64 8.01
C LEU A 225 -20.28 -2.23 9.41
N ALA A 226 -21.38 -2.52 10.09
CA ALA A 226 -21.36 -3.12 11.42
C ALA A 226 -20.64 -4.47 11.43
N VAL A 227 -20.92 -5.33 10.43
CA VAL A 227 -20.25 -6.63 10.26
C VAL A 227 -18.73 -6.46 10.06
N LEU A 228 -18.31 -5.45 9.29
CA LEU A 228 -16.90 -5.15 9.06
C LEU A 228 -16.21 -4.56 10.29
N PHE A 229 -16.90 -3.73 11.07
CA PHE A 229 -16.35 -3.06 12.24
C PHE A 229 -16.15 -4.02 13.42
N LEU A 230 -17.03 -5.01 13.57
CA LEU A 230 -17.03 -5.93 14.72
C LEU A 230 -15.67 -6.61 14.97
N PRO A 231 -15.00 -7.25 13.99
CA PRO A 231 -13.71 -7.87 14.23
C PRO A 231 -12.61 -6.86 14.59
N THR A 232 -12.59 -5.71 13.92
CA THR A 232 -11.60 -4.66 14.19
C THR A 232 -11.73 -4.09 15.59
N VAL A 233 -12.95 -3.76 16.03
CA VAL A 233 -13.21 -3.26 17.39
C VAL A 233 -12.87 -4.31 18.44
N THR A 234 -13.29 -5.56 18.23
CA THR A 234 -13.03 -6.65 19.18
C THR A 234 -11.53 -6.86 19.36
N ARG A 235 -10.78 -6.93 18.25
CA ARG A 235 -9.33 -7.18 18.29
C ARG A 235 -8.55 -6.01 18.88
N THR A 236 -8.91 -4.78 18.53
CA THR A 236 -8.27 -3.58 19.10
C THR A 236 -8.54 -3.49 20.60
N SER A 237 -9.76 -3.76 21.04
CA SER A 237 -10.12 -3.79 22.46
C SER A 237 -9.43 -4.92 23.21
N GLU A 238 -9.33 -6.13 22.63
CA GLU A 238 -8.66 -7.28 23.27
C GLU A 238 -7.16 -7.01 23.46
N VAL A 239 -6.49 -6.41 22.48
CA VAL A 239 -5.07 -6.04 22.59
C VAL A 239 -4.86 -5.06 23.73
N VAL A 240 -5.71 -4.04 23.87
CA VAL A 240 -5.62 -3.06 24.96
C VAL A 240 -5.88 -3.72 26.33
N LEU A 241 -6.91 -4.57 26.44
CA LEU A 241 -7.25 -5.25 27.69
C LEU A 241 -6.19 -6.26 28.14
N ARG A 242 -5.37 -6.79 27.23
CA ARG A 242 -4.30 -7.74 27.57
C ARG A 242 -3.04 -7.04 28.11
N LEU A 243 -2.90 -5.73 27.89
CA LEU A 243 -1.74 -4.96 28.37
C LEU A 243 -1.84 -4.60 29.85
N VAL A 244 -3.04 -4.69 30.43
CA VAL A 244 -3.34 -4.41 31.83
C VAL A 244 -3.45 -5.74 32.58
#